data_AF-A0A086QFP2-F1
#
_entry.id   AF-A0A086QFP2-F1
#
_cell.length_a   1.000
_cell.length_b   1.000
_cell.length_c   1.000
_cell.angle_alpha   90.00
_cell.angle_beta   90.00
_cell.angle_gamma   90.00
#
_symmetry.space_group_name_H-M   'P 1'
#
loop_
_entity.id
_entity.type
_entity.pdbx_description
1 polymer ?
#
loop_
_entity_poly.entity_id
_entity_poly.type
_entity_poly.pdbx_seq_one_letter_code
_entity_poly.pdbx_strand_id
1 'polypeptide(L)'
;MCLSGRSLSALTNASLLQGSSSSLPVLPYESPNSRERLTEAANKRERHDGRRFEEMRAMCMQTHSLPAAAGSAFVSVGKTKLNCAVYGPRPNMKHASQDRGSINLEFRFAPFATTGKDTCS
;
A
#
# COMPACT_ATOMS: atom_id res chain seq x y z
N MET A 1 35.50 17.78 23.77
CA MET A 1 35.32 16.31 23.71
C MET A 1 33.85 16.00 23.96
N CYS A 2 33.04 15.88 22.91
CA CYS A 2 31.66 15.40 23.01
C CYS A 2 31.47 14.29 21.98
N LEU A 3 30.85 13.21 22.45
CA LEU A 3 30.88 11.88 21.87
C LEU A 3 30.15 11.75 20.54
N SER A 4 30.65 10.82 19.75
CA SER A 4 30.24 10.39 18.42
C SER A 4 28.73 10.23 18.25
N GLY A 5 28.17 11.02 17.34
CA GLY A 5 26.88 10.72 16.72
C GLY A 5 26.99 9.41 15.96
N ARG A 6 26.39 8.35 16.49
CA ARG A 6 26.18 7.10 15.77
C ARG A 6 25.28 7.42 14.57
N SER A 7 25.85 7.50 13.38
CA SER A 7 25.09 7.39 12.15
C SER A 7 24.38 6.03 12.18
N LEU A 8 23.05 6.05 12.05
CA LEU A 8 22.27 4.84 11.81
C LEU A 8 22.73 4.27 10.47
N SER A 9 23.72 3.38 10.50
CA SER A 9 24.14 2.59 9.36
C SER A 9 22.94 1.79 8.87
N ALA A 10 22.48 2.09 7.66
CA ALA A 10 21.43 1.39 6.96
C ALA A 10 21.61 -0.13 7.15
N LEU A 11 20.61 -0.78 7.77
CA LEU A 11 20.56 -2.23 7.83
C LEU A 11 20.47 -2.74 6.38
N THR A 12 21.60 -3.19 5.87
CA THR A 12 21.75 -3.68 4.52
C THR A 12 21.08 -5.05 4.41
N ASN A 13 19.86 -5.09 3.86
CA ASN A 13 19.20 -6.35 3.51
C ASN A 13 20.06 -7.10 2.47
N ALA A 14 20.68 -8.21 2.89
CA ALA A 14 21.60 -9.00 2.06
C ALA A 14 20.90 -9.75 0.91
N SER A 15 19.57 -9.85 0.93
CA SER A 15 18.76 -10.54 -0.07
C SER A 15 18.27 -9.63 -1.21
N LEU A 16 18.58 -8.33 -1.17
CA LEU A 16 18.11 -7.35 -2.16
C LEU A 16 19.29 -6.63 -2.80
N LEU A 17 19.13 -6.27 -4.08
CA LEU A 17 20.09 -5.40 -4.76
C LEU A 17 20.08 -4.02 -4.10
N GLN A 18 21.22 -3.63 -3.53
CA GLN A 18 21.36 -2.32 -2.88
C GLN A 18 21.71 -1.24 -3.89
N GLY A 19 20.90 -0.17 -3.86
CA GLY A 19 21.24 1.10 -4.50
C GLY A 19 22.29 1.87 -3.70
N SER A 20 22.56 3.12 -4.10
CA SER A 20 23.45 4.00 -3.35
C SER A 20 22.92 4.28 -1.93
N SER A 21 23.83 4.37 -0.97
CA SER A 21 23.54 4.61 0.45
C SER A 21 22.85 5.96 0.73
N SER A 22 22.84 6.87 -0.25
CA SER A 22 22.27 8.21 -0.17
C SER A 22 21.27 8.50 -1.31
N SER A 23 20.38 7.56 -1.63
CA SER A 23 19.29 7.85 -2.56
C SER A 23 18.22 8.73 -1.91
N LEU A 24 18.10 9.97 -2.39
CA LEU A 24 16.94 10.80 -2.11
C LEU A 24 15.83 10.37 -3.08
N PRO A 25 14.61 10.07 -2.58
CA PRO A 25 13.49 9.80 -3.48
C PRO A 25 13.21 11.08 -4.29
N VAL A 26 12.84 10.91 -5.56
CA VAL A 26 12.34 12.02 -6.36
C VAL A 26 11.10 12.57 -5.65
N LEU A 27 11.07 13.89 -5.43
CA LEU A 27 9.91 14.51 -4.81
C LEU A 27 8.68 14.33 -5.72
N PRO A 28 7.49 14.07 -5.13
CA PRO A 28 6.24 14.08 -5.87
C PRO A 28 6.13 15.37 -6.71
N TYR A 29 5.78 15.24 -7.99
CA TYR A 29 5.48 16.40 -8.81
C TYR A 29 4.19 17.04 -8.33
N GLU A 30 4.31 18.20 -7.67
CA GLU A 30 3.18 19.04 -7.32
C GLU A 30 2.80 19.90 -8.53
N SER A 31 1.57 19.73 -9.02
CA SER A 31 1.06 20.66 -10.02
C SER A 31 0.87 22.05 -9.36
N PRO A 32 1.25 23.16 -10.01
CA PRO A 32 1.29 24.49 -9.40
C PRO A 32 -0.05 24.95 -8.81
N ASN A 33 -1.18 24.41 -9.27
CA ASN A 33 -2.53 24.83 -8.86
C ASN A 33 -3.25 23.77 -8.00
N SER A 34 -2.54 22.79 -7.43
CA SER A 34 -3.17 21.70 -6.65
C SER A 34 -3.96 22.24 -5.46
N ARG A 35 -3.39 23.21 -4.73
CA ARG A 35 -4.00 23.80 -3.52
C ARG A 35 -5.21 24.66 -3.85
N GLU A 36 -5.13 25.48 -4.89
CA GLU A 36 -6.22 26.36 -5.35
C GLU A 36 -7.44 25.55 -5.78
N ARG A 37 -7.23 24.45 -6.52
CA ARG A 37 -8.30 23.53 -6.92
C ARG A 37 -9.02 22.90 -5.73
N LEU A 38 -8.30 22.58 -4.65
CA LEU A 38 -8.91 22.04 -3.43
C LEU A 38 -9.80 23.09 -2.74
N THR A 39 -9.35 24.34 -2.68
CA THR A 39 -10.14 25.44 -2.11
C THR A 39 -11.37 25.78 -2.96
N GLU A 40 -11.25 25.76 -4.28
CA GLU A 40 -12.40 25.98 -5.19
C GLU A 40 -13.44 24.87 -5.09
N ALA A 41 -13.01 23.61 -5.02
CA ALA A 41 -13.91 22.48 -4.82
C ALA A 41 -14.65 22.58 -3.48
N ALA A 42 -13.95 22.97 -2.41
CA ALA A 42 -14.56 23.20 -1.11
C ALA A 42 -15.64 24.30 -1.17
N ASN A 43 -15.36 25.42 -1.87
CA ASN A 43 -16.33 26.50 -2.05
C ASN A 43 -17.56 26.06 -2.85
N LYS A 44 -17.39 25.18 -3.85
CA LYS A 44 -18.47 24.60 -4.66
C LYS A 44 -19.21 23.44 -3.99
N ARG A 45 -18.86 23.08 -2.74
CA ARG A 45 -19.40 21.89 -2.04
C ARG A 45 -19.21 20.59 -2.83
N GLU A 46 -18.11 20.48 -3.55
CA GLU A 46 -17.72 19.31 -4.31
C GLU A 46 -16.41 18.74 -3.76
N ARG A 47 -16.16 17.45 -4.01
CA ARG A 47 -14.87 16.83 -3.69
C ARG A 47 -13.81 17.25 -4.70
N HIS A 48 -12.54 17.06 -4.35
CA HIS A 48 -11.38 17.30 -5.23
C HIS A 48 -11.44 16.60 -6.61
N ASP A 49 -12.23 15.53 -6.71
CA ASP A 49 -12.45 14.78 -7.95
C ASP A 49 -13.72 15.22 -8.72
N GLY A 50 -14.42 16.29 -8.30
CA GLY A 50 -15.67 16.77 -8.91
C GLY A 50 -16.95 16.02 -8.53
N ARG A 51 -16.88 15.09 -7.57
CA ARG A 51 -18.00 14.25 -7.12
C ARG A 51 -18.80 14.92 -6.00
N ARG A 52 -20.10 14.66 -5.93
CA ARG A 52 -20.95 15.09 -4.79
C ARG A 52 -20.54 14.38 -3.51
N PHE A 53 -20.92 14.90 -2.35
CA PHE A 53 -20.65 14.27 -1.05
C PHE A 53 -21.33 12.91 -0.85
N GLU A 54 -22.44 12.65 -1.51
CA GLU A 54 -23.16 11.38 -1.43
C GLU A 54 -22.63 10.35 -2.44
N GLU A 55 -21.84 10.78 -3.42
CA GLU A 55 -21.42 9.96 -4.55
C GLU A 55 -20.14 9.16 -4.25
N MET A 56 -20.20 7.85 -4.47
CA MET A 56 -19.06 6.95 -4.30
C MET A 56 -18.04 7.08 -5.45
N ARG A 57 -16.79 6.66 -5.23
CA ARG A 57 -15.83 6.49 -6.35
C ARG A 57 -16.29 5.33 -7.23
N ALA A 58 -16.00 5.41 -8.52
CA ALA A 58 -16.20 4.28 -9.43
C ALA A 58 -15.45 3.04 -8.90
N MET A 59 -16.19 1.93 -8.77
CA MET A 59 -15.71 0.65 -8.24
C MET A 59 -15.75 -0.41 -9.34
N CYS A 60 -14.70 -1.22 -9.43
CA CYS A 60 -14.69 -2.43 -10.24
C CYS A 60 -14.12 -3.58 -9.41
N MET A 61 -14.80 -4.72 -9.45
CA MET A 61 -14.43 -5.93 -8.73
C MET A 61 -14.37 -7.10 -9.70
N GLN A 62 -13.31 -7.88 -9.60
CA GLN A 62 -13.13 -9.10 -10.39
C GLN A 62 -12.71 -10.22 -9.45
N THR A 63 -13.49 -11.30 -9.44
CA THR A 63 -13.12 -12.54 -8.74
C THR A 63 -12.18 -13.38 -9.61
N HIS A 64 -11.38 -14.23 -8.97
CA HIS A 64 -10.40 -15.09 -9.63
C HIS A 64 -9.38 -14.33 -10.51
N SER A 65 -8.83 -13.23 -9.97
CA SER A 65 -7.81 -12.41 -10.65
C SER A 65 -6.44 -13.11 -10.79
N LEU A 66 -6.14 -14.04 -9.90
CA LEU A 66 -4.88 -14.79 -9.84
C LEU A 66 -5.16 -16.29 -9.95
N PRO A 67 -4.65 -16.97 -11.00
CA PRO A 67 -4.89 -18.39 -11.22
C PRO A 67 -4.08 -19.29 -10.29
N ALA A 68 -2.96 -18.79 -9.74
CA ALA A 68 -2.09 -19.56 -8.83
C ALA A 68 -2.65 -19.68 -7.41
N ALA A 69 -3.66 -18.89 -7.05
CA ALA A 69 -4.28 -18.90 -5.74
C ALA A 69 -5.56 -19.75 -5.74
N ALA A 70 -5.89 -20.37 -4.61
CA ALA A 70 -7.13 -21.13 -4.46
C ALA A 70 -8.36 -20.22 -4.57
N GLY A 71 -8.24 -18.99 -4.08
CA GLY A 71 -9.19 -17.91 -4.30
C GLY A 71 -8.46 -16.59 -4.43
N SER A 72 -8.96 -15.70 -5.28
CA SER A 72 -8.37 -14.37 -5.47
C SER A 72 -9.44 -13.35 -5.85
N ALA A 73 -9.17 -12.09 -5.55
CA ALA A 73 -10.05 -10.98 -5.87
C ALA A 73 -9.25 -9.72 -6.16
N PHE A 74 -9.60 -9.03 -7.24
CA PHE A 74 -9.11 -7.70 -7.57
C PHE A 74 -10.22 -6.69 -7.33
N VAL A 75 -9.87 -5.59 -6.65
CA VAL A 75 -10.80 -4.49 -6.37
C VAL A 75 -10.11 -3.17 -6.72
N SER A 76 -10.80 -2.33 -7.48
CA SER A 76 -10.39 -0.96 -7.75
C SER A 76 -11.49 0.01 -7.34
N VAL A 77 -11.09 1.10 -6.70
CA VAL A 77 -11.95 2.19 -6.24
C VAL A 77 -11.25 3.50 -6.61
N GLY A 78 -11.59 4.05 -7.77
CA GLY A 78 -10.88 5.19 -8.37
C GLY A 78 -9.38 4.90 -8.54
N LYS A 79 -8.54 5.64 -7.83
CA LYS A 79 -7.07 5.51 -7.87
C LYS A 79 -6.52 4.39 -6.97
N THR A 80 -7.34 3.87 -6.06
CA THR A 80 -6.94 2.78 -5.15
C THR A 80 -7.17 1.45 -5.85
N LYS A 81 -6.13 0.62 -5.93
CA LYS A 81 -6.20 -0.72 -6.53
C LYS A 81 -5.54 -1.71 -5.58
N LEU A 82 -6.21 -2.83 -5.33
CA LEU A 82 -5.73 -3.90 -4.47
C LEU A 82 -6.02 -5.26 -5.10
N ASN A 83 -5.13 -6.21 -4.83
CA ASN A 83 -5.26 -7.59 -5.27
C ASN A 83 -5.04 -8.50 -4.06
N CYS A 84 -5.98 -9.42 -3.83
CA CYS A 84 -5.99 -10.32 -2.69
C CYS A 84 -5.93 -11.77 -3.18
N ALA A 85 -5.22 -12.61 -2.44
CA ALA A 85 -5.09 -14.03 -2.71
C ALA A 85 -5.22 -14.84 -1.42
N VAL A 86 -5.89 -15.98 -1.50
CA VAL A 86 -6.05 -16.95 -0.42
C VAL A 86 -5.35 -18.24 -0.84
N TYR A 87 -4.48 -18.72 0.04
CA TYR A 87 -3.71 -19.95 -0.15
C TYR A 87 -4.01 -20.93 0.99
N GLY A 88 -5.01 -21.78 0.84
CA GLY A 88 -5.35 -22.76 1.86
C GLY A 88 -6.55 -23.64 1.48
N PRO A 89 -6.85 -24.66 2.30
CA PRO A 89 -6.30 -24.95 3.64
C PRO A 89 -4.93 -25.61 3.61
N ARG A 90 -4.04 -25.26 4.56
CA ARG A 90 -2.72 -25.91 4.73
C ARG A 90 -2.70 -26.72 6.02
N PRO A 91 -2.12 -27.93 6.03
CA PRO A 91 -2.01 -28.72 7.24
C PRO A 91 -1.05 -28.05 8.22
N ASN A 92 -1.45 -27.98 9.49
CA ASN A 92 -0.61 -27.47 10.55
C ASN A 92 0.39 -28.56 10.97
N MET A 93 1.70 -28.26 10.95
CA MET A 93 2.73 -29.22 11.42
C MET A 93 2.70 -29.46 12.94
N LYS A 94 2.01 -28.61 13.71
CA LYS A 94 1.84 -28.82 15.15
C LYS A 94 0.71 -29.81 15.38
N HIS A 95 1.04 -31.00 15.88
CA HIS A 95 0.11 -32.10 16.21
C HIS A 95 -0.90 -31.78 17.34
N ALA A 96 -0.94 -30.54 17.85
CA ALA A 96 -1.99 -30.13 18.76
C ALA A 96 -3.29 -30.01 17.96
N SER A 97 -4.25 -30.90 18.23
CA SER A 97 -5.60 -30.84 17.67
C SER A 97 -6.18 -29.46 17.94
N GLN A 98 -6.20 -28.60 16.93
CA GLN A 98 -6.85 -27.30 17.01
C GLN A 98 -8.28 -27.47 16.52
N ASP A 99 -9.23 -27.20 17.41
CA ASP A 99 -10.68 -27.19 17.11
C ASP A 99 -11.05 -26.07 16.10
N ARG A 100 -10.14 -25.12 15.85
CA ARG A 100 -10.33 -23.98 14.96
C ARG A 100 -9.12 -23.79 14.04
N GLY A 101 -9.37 -23.24 12.85
CA GLY A 101 -8.32 -22.80 11.92
C GLY A 101 -7.74 -21.43 12.29
N SER A 102 -6.49 -21.18 11.90
CA SER A 102 -5.85 -19.87 12.00
C SER A 102 -5.69 -19.27 10.60
N ILE A 103 -5.89 -17.95 10.50
CA ILE A 103 -5.73 -17.20 9.25
C ILE A 103 -4.62 -16.18 9.48
N ASN A 104 -3.57 -16.27 8.67
CA ASN A 104 -2.50 -15.27 8.64
C ASN A 104 -2.75 -14.34 7.46
N LEU A 105 -2.90 -13.05 7.75
CA LEU A 105 -3.09 -12.01 6.75
C LEU A 105 -1.80 -11.21 6.61
N GLU A 106 -1.34 -11.05 5.37
CA GLU A 106 -0.18 -10.23 5.06
C GLU A 106 -0.60 -9.11 4.10
N PHE A 107 -0.34 -7.88 4.50
CA PHE A 107 -0.57 -6.70 3.66
C PHE A 107 0.77 -6.18 3.13
N ARG A 108 0.90 -6.12 1.81
CA ARG A 108 2.08 -5.56 1.14
C ARG A 108 1.67 -4.42 0.23
N PHE A 109 2.35 -3.30 0.37
CA PHE A 109 2.28 -2.21 -0.58
C PHE A 109 3.28 -2.45 -1.71
N ALA A 110 2.85 -2.20 -2.95
CA ALA A 110 3.78 -2.19 -4.07
C ALA A 110 4.75 -1.01 -3.90
N PRO A 111 6.04 -1.15 -4.27
CA PRO A 111 7.05 -0.10 -4.04
C PRO A 111 6.75 1.21 -4.79
N PHE A 112 5.91 1.17 -5.83
CA PHE A 112 5.46 2.34 -6.58
C PHE A 112 4.11 2.91 -6.11
N ALA A 113 3.44 2.28 -5.15
CA ALA A 113 2.09 2.68 -4.72
C ALA A 113 2.10 3.95 -3.85
N THR A 114 3.21 4.22 -3.18
CA THR A 114 3.36 5.34 -2.24
C THR A 114 4.40 6.33 -2.76
N THR A 115 4.10 7.62 -2.68
CA THR A 115 4.97 8.70 -3.20
C THR A 115 5.88 9.32 -2.13
N GLY A 116 5.76 8.90 -0.88
CA GLY A 116 6.46 9.47 0.28
C GLY A 116 7.15 8.42 1.16
N LYS A 117 8.20 8.85 1.86
CA LYS A 117 9.13 8.09 2.69
C LYS A 117 8.54 7.53 4.00
N ASP A 118 7.22 7.42 4.08
CA ASP A 118 6.54 6.92 5.26
C ASP A 118 6.38 5.41 5.09
N THR A 119 7.39 4.69 5.53
CA THR A 119 7.29 3.26 5.77
C THR A 119 6.13 3.04 6.73
N CYS A 120 5.00 2.52 6.22
CA CYS A 120 3.95 1.99 7.07
C CYS A 120 4.48 0.71 7.73
N SER A 121 5.07 0.86 8.92
CA SER A 121 5.35 -0.21 9.87
C SER A 121 4.21 -0.32 10.86
#